data_AF-A0A0B6YMJ1-F1
#
_entry.id   AF-A0A0B6YMJ1-F1
#
_cell.length_a   1.000
_cell.length_b   1.000
_cell.length_c   1.000
_cell.angle_alpha   90.00
_cell.angle_beta   90.00
_cell.angle_gamma   90.00
#
_symmetry.space_group_name_H-M   'P 1'
#
loop_
_entity.id
_entity.type
_entity.pdbx_description
1 polymer ?
#
loop_
_entity_poly.entity_id
_entity_poly.type
_entity_poly.pdbx_seq_one_letter_code
_entity_poly.pdbx_strand_id
1 'polypeptide(L)' 'DLVLCLVNPAQEERVGELVGVLSAHMHKVLKKDLKVNITKTMNCMLGHKSRTIVIKETALNGGTVFKKEGDGLALMWPSA' A
#
# COMPACT_ATOMS: atom_id res chain seq x y z
N ASP A 1 8.73 6.78 8.11
CA ASP A 1 7.94 5.73 7.45
C ASP A 1 6.78 6.32 6.68
N LEU A 2 6.35 5.66 5.60
CA LEU A 2 5.28 6.14 4.74
C LEU A 2 4.42 4.96 4.29
N VAL A 3 3.10 5.11 4.40
CA VAL A 3 2.11 4.15 3.90
C VAL A 3 1.15 4.91 3.02
N LEU A 4 0.97 4.42 1.80
CA LEU A 4 0.11 5.03 0.79
C LEU A 4 -0.80 3.96 0.19
N CYS A 5 -1.99 4.40 -0.22
CA CYS A 5 -2.85 3.64 -1.11
C CYS A 5 -2.90 4.40 -2.44
N LEU A 6 -2.55 3.73 -3.53
CA LEU A 6 -2.56 4.30 -4.86
C LEU A 6 -3.73 3.71 -5.63
N VAL A 7 -4.55 4.59 -6.22
CA VAL A 7 -5.73 4.21 -7.01
C VAL A 7 -5.60 4.89 -8.36
N ASN A 8 -5.79 4.14 -9.44
CA ASN A 8 -5.90 4.71 -10.78
C ASN A 8 -7.38 5.10 -11.02
N PRO A 9 -7.70 6.39 -11.27
CA PRO A 9 -9.07 6.81 -11.58
C PRO A 9 -9.64 6.13 -12.83
N ALA A 10 -8.79 5.74 -13.78
CA ALA A 10 -9.17 4.99 -14.98
C ALA A 10 -9.34 3.47 -14.72
N GLN A 11 -9.13 3.02 -13.48
CA GLN A 11 -9.22 1.62 -13.05
C GLN A 11 -8.31 0.64 -13.83
N GLU A 12 -7.24 1.14 -14.45
CA GLU A 12 -6.27 0.27 -15.15
C GLU A 12 -5.32 -0.39 -14.15
N GLU A 13 -4.91 -1.63 -14.45
CA GLU A 13 -3.85 -2.34 -13.73
C GLU A 13 -2.49 -1.75 -14.13
N ARG A 14 -1.92 -0.92 -13.25
CA ARG A 14 -0.65 -0.21 -13.46
C ARG A 14 0.38 -0.54 -12.37
N VAL A 15 0.10 -1.50 -11.50
CA VAL A 15 0.96 -1.80 -10.33
C VAL A 15 2.31 -2.31 -10.82
N GLY A 16 2.32 -3.19 -11.83
CA GLY A 16 3.55 -3.71 -12.41
C GLY A 16 4.46 -2.62 -12.99
N GLU A 17 3.90 -1.71 -13.80
CA GLU A 17 4.65 -0.60 -14.39
C GLU A 17 5.23 0.33 -13.32
N LEU A 18 4.42 0.70 -12.32
CA LEU A 18 4.85 1.53 -11.22
C LEU A 18 6.02 0.90 -10.45
N VAL A 19 5.90 -0.39 -10.10
CA VAL A 19 6.97 -1.13 -9.41
C VAL A 19 8.23 -1.20 -10.27
N GLY A 20 8.09 -1.38 -11.59
CA GLY A 20 9.21 -1.37 -12.54
C GLY A 20 9.94 -0.04 -12.57
N VAL A 21 9.20 1.07 -12.69
CA VAL A 21 9.76 2.44 -12.68
C VAL A 21 10.48 2.73 -11.36
N LEU A 22 9.86 2.40 -10.22
CA LEU A 22 10.48 2.61 -8.91
C LEU A 22 11.74 1.76 -8.72
N SER A 23 11.70 0.50 -9.14
CA SER A 23 12.86 -0.40 -9.05
C SER A 23 14.03 0.09 -9.90
N ALA A 24 13.77 0.52 -11.14
CA ALA A 24 14.79 1.06 -12.03
C ALA A 24 15.39 2.36 -11.47
N HIS A 25 14.55 3.24 -10.92
CA HIS A 25 15.02 4.48 -10.30
C HIS A 25 15.87 4.21 -9.05
N MET A 26 15.41 3.34 -8.16
CA MET A 26 16.12 2.96 -6.94
C MET A 26 17.48 2.33 -7.26
N HIS A 27 17.54 1.43 -8.24
CA HIS A 27 18.78 0.83 -8.69
C HIS A 27 19.74 1.89 -9.27
N LYS A 28 19.23 2.83 -10.09
CA LYS A 28 20.04 3.91 -10.66
C LYS A 28 20.69 4.78 -9.60
N VAL A 29 19.91 5.21 -8.60
CA VAL A 29 20.32 6.20 -7.58
C VAL A 29 21.09 5.57 -6.42
N LEU A 30 20.60 4.43 -5.91
CA LEU A 30 21.12 3.81 -4.68
C LEU A 30 22.00 2.58 -4.93
N LYS A 31 22.11 2.11 -6.19
CA LYS A 31 22.81 0.85 -6.55
C LYS A 31 22.30 -0.35 -5.77
N LYS A 32 20.99 -0.35 -5.48
CA LYS A 32 20.29 -1.39 -4.72
C LYS A 32 18.98 -1.74 -5.39
N ASP A 33 18.63 -3.01 -5.32
CA ASP A 33 17.35 -3.49 -5.82
C ASP A 33 16.23 -3.16 -4.81
N LEU A 34 15.06 -2.81 -5.35
CA LEU A 34 13.87 -2.58 -4.55
C LEU A 34 13.30 -3.92 -4.09
N LYS A 35 13.22 -4.14 -2.78
CA LYS A 35 12.53 -5.31 -2.24
C LYS A 35 11.02 -5.13 -2.36
N VAL A 36 10.37 -6.01 -3.11
CA VAL A 36 8.92 -6.05 -3.28
C VAL A 36 8.36 -7.25 -2.52
N ASN A 37 7.35 -7.03 -1.67
CA ASN A 37 6.66 -8.10 -0.94
C ASN A 37 5.17 -8.05 -1.28
N ILE A 38 4.60 -9.18 -1.70
CA ILE A 38 3.17 -9.31 -2.00
C ILE A 38 2.52 -10.09 -0.86
N THR A 39 1.60 -9.46 -0.14
CA THR A 39 0.95 -10.06 1.04
C THR A 39 -0.44 -9.47 1.25
N LYS A 40 -1.34 -10.24 1.87
CA LYS A 40 -2.68 -9.77 2.28
C LYS A 40 -2.66 -8.96 3.58
N THR A 41 -1.63 -9.17 4.40
CA THR A 41 -1.41 -8.48 5.68
C THR A 41 0.00 -7.95 5.71
N MET A 42 0.17 -6.67 5.98
CA MET A 42 1.47 -6.01 5.97
C MET A 42 1.85 -5.53 7.36
N ASN A 43 3.05 -5.89 7.83
CA ASN A 43 3.63 -5.31 9.04
C ASN A 43 4.63 -4.22 8.65
N CYS A 44 4.50 -3.06 9.28
CA CYS A 44 5.36 -1.91 9.03
C CYS A 44 5.68 -1.16 10.33
N MET A 45 6.69 -0.30 10.27
CA MET A 45 6.90 0.70 11.31
C MET A 45 6.22 1.99 10.89
N LEU A 46 5.52 2.67 11.80
CA LEU A 46 5.01 4.02 11.60
C LEU A 46 5.31 4.85 12.85
N GLY A 47 6.23 5.80 12.73
CA GLY A 47 6.61 6.66 13.85
C GLY A 47 7.23 5.88 15.01
N HIS A 48 8.13 4.95 14.68
CA HIS A 48 8.81 4.05 15.62
C HIS A 48 7.91 3.05 16.35
N LYS A 49 6.65 2.89 15.93
CA LYS A 49 5.75 1.85 16.45
C LYS A 49 5.50 0.79 15.38
N SER A 50 5.53 -0.48 15.77
CA SER A 50 5.10 -1.58 14.88
C SER A 50 3.59 -1.50 14.68
N ARG A 51 3.16 -1.52 13.42
CA ARG A 51 1.76 -1.43 13.00
C ARG A 51 1.48 -2.53 11.99
N THR A 52 0.39 -3.27 12.21
CA THR A 52 -0.16 -4.19 11.23
C THR A 52 -1.21 -3.47 10.40
N ILE A 53 -1.16 -3.67 9.08
CA ILE A 53 -2.10 -3.15 8.10
C ILE A 53 -2.87 -4.32 7.53
N VAL A 54 -4.20 -4.24 7.63
CA VAL A 54 -5.15 -5.20 7.07
C VAL A 54 -6.00 -4.53 6.01
N ILE A 55 -6.38 -5.27 4.97
CA ILE A 55 -7.33 -4.80 3.97
C ILE A 55 -8.71 -5.33 4.37
N LYS A 56 -9.70 -4.43 4.42
CA LYS A 56 -11.09 -4.78 4.72
C LYS A 56 -12.02 -4.20 3.67
N GLU A 57 -13.02 -4.99 3.31
CA GLU A 57 -14.06 -4.52 2.41
C GLU A 57 -14.96 -3.48 3.07
N THR A 58 -15.46 -2.55 2.26
CA THR A 58 -16.45 -1.55 2.66
C THR A 58 -17.45 -1.33 1.55
N ALA A 59 -18.64 -0.81 1.90
CA ALA A 59 -19.65 -0.46 0.91
C ALA A 59 -19.09 0.55 -0.11
N LEU A 60 -19.51 0.44 -1.38
CA LEU A 60 -19.06 1.29 -2.49
C LEU A 60 -19.03 2.79 -2.16
N ASN A 61 -20.01 3.25 -1.39
CA ASN A 61 -20.18 4.66 -1.01
C ASN A 61 -19.15 5.14 0.02
N GLY A 62 -18.46 4.21 0.69
CA GLY A 62 -17.52 4.50 1.79
C GLY A 62 -16.16 5.01 1.33
N GLY A 63 -15.82 4.81 0.06
CA GLY A 63 -14.53 5.21 -0.51
C GLY A 63 -13.32 4.47 0.09
N THR A 64 -12.15 4.69 -0.50
CA THR A 64 -10.89 4.10 -0.01
C THR A 64 -10.29 4.96 1.09
N VAL A 65 -10.15 4.44 2.30
CA VAL A 65 -9.64 5.21 3.46
C VAL A 65 -8.92 4.33 4.47
N PHE A 66 -7.86 4.86 5.10
CA PHE A 66 -7.25 4.22 6.26
C PHE A 66 -8.00 4.57 7.55
N LYS A 67 -8.38 3.56 8.32
CA LYS A 67 -8.97 3.70 9.66
C LYS A 67 -8.06 3.08 10.71
N LYS A 68 -8.08 3.62 11.92
CA LYS A 68 -7.40 3.01 13.06
C LYS A 68 -8.12 1.71 13.44
N GLU A 69 -7.37 0.64 13.62
CA GLU A 69 -7.90 -0.64 14.10
C GLU A 69 -7.02 -1.19 15.23
N GLY A 70 -7.46 -0.99 16.47
CA GLY A 70 -6.64 -1.28 17.65
C GLY A 70 -5.31 -0.54 17.59
N ASP A 71 -4.21 -1.30 17.61
CA ASP A 71 -2.84 -0.80 17.41
C ASP A 71 -2.36 -0.86 15.96
N GLY A 72 -3.21 -1.20 15.01
CA GLY A 72 -2.93 -1.24 13.58
C GLY A 72 -3.73 -0.24 12.76
N LEU A 73 -3.75 -0.46 11.44
CA LEU A 73 -4.58 0.28 10.49
C LEU A 73 -5.37 -0.71 9.62
N ALA A 74 -6.60 -0.33 9.31
CA ALA A 74 -7.41 -0.98 8.28
C ALA A 74 -7.44 -0.09 7.04
N LEU A 75 -7.00 -0.61 5.89
CA LEU A 75 -7.35 -0.03 4.61
C LEU A 75 -8.76 -0.49 4.25
N MET A 76 -9.74 0.41 4.35
CA MET A 76 -11.08 0.17 3.84
C MET A 76 -11.03 0.26 2.32
N TRP A 77 -11.42 -0.82 1.64
CA TRP A 77 -11.41 -0.94 0.20
C TRP A 77 -12.84 -1.18 -0.30
N PRO A 78 -13.35 -0.40 -1.26
CA PRO A 78 -14.68 -0.65 -1.83
C PRO A 78 -14.72 -2.03 -2.49
N SER A 79 -15.59 -2.93 -2.03
CA SER A 79 -15.95 -4.13 -2.81
C SER A 79 -17.21 -3.85 -3.61
N ALA A 80 -17.20 -4.32 -4.86
CA ALA A 80 -18.31 -4.22 -5.80
C ALA A 80 -19.34 -5.32 -5.57
#